data_AF-W9VI56-F1
#
_entry.id   AF-W9VI56-F1
#
_cell.length_a   1.000
_cell.length_b   1.000
_cell.length_c   1.000
_cell.angle_alpha   90.00
_cell.angle_beta   90.00
_cell.angle_gamma   90.00
#
_symmetry.space_group_name_H-M   'P 1'
#
loop_
_entity.id
_entity.type
_entity.pdbx_description
1 polymer ?
#
loop_
_entity_poly.entity_id
_entity_poly.type
_entity_poly.pdbx_seq_one_letter_code
_entity_poly.pdbx_strand_id
1 'polypeptide(L)' 'MLRYDNERGKGDHKHIDDIETPVTFVDLATLFADFHRDIETWRRAHGHTDDSR' A
#
# COMPACT_ATOMS: atom_id res chain seq x y z
N MET A 1 -3.43 -2.53 7.41
CA MET A 1 -2.07 -2.98 7.01
C MET A 1 -1.85 -2.63 5.55
N LEU A 2 -0.63 -2.28 5.15
CA LEU A 2 -0.28 -1.99 3.75
C LEU A 2 0.67 -3.05 3.19
N ARG A 3 0.37 -3.62 2.02
CA ARG A 3 1.28 -4.53 1.30
C ARG A 3 1.07 -4.47 -0.22
N TYR A 4 2.11 -4.83 -0.94
CA TYR A 4 2.09 -5.11 -2.36
C TYR A 4 2.56 -6.57 -2.53
N ASP A 5 1.76 -7.38 -3.18
CA ASP A 5 2.01 -8.80 -3.40
C ASP A 5 1.59 -9.22 -4.82
N ASN A 6 2.17 -10.32 -5.28
CA ASN A 6 1.75 -10.98 -6.52
C ASN A 6 1.02 -12.26 -6.13
N GLU A 7 -0.31 -12.28 -6.26
CA GLU A 7 -1.12 -13.46 -5.99
C GLU A 7 -1.32 -14.21 -7.29
N ARG A 8 -0.85 -15.46 -7.31
CA ARG A 8 -0.93 -16.33 -8.48
C ARG A 8 -2.38 -16.45 -8.95
N GLY A 9 -2.62 -16.04 -10.19
CA GLY A 9 -3.95 -16.08 -10.82
C GLY A 9 -4.71 -14.76 -10.77
N LYS A 10 -4.29 -13.79 -9.96
CA LYS A 10 -4.80 -12.41 -9.95
C LYS A 10 -3.81 -11.40 -10.51
N GLY A 11 -2.50 -11.66 -10.34
CA GLY A 11 -1.42 -10.77 -10.73
C GLY A 11 -1.04 -9.82 -9.61
N ASP A 12 -0.42 -8.69 -9.98
CA ASP A 12 0.07 -7.69 -9.04
C ASP A 12 -1.09 -6.90 -8.43
N HIS A 13 -1.09 -6.80 -7.11
CA HIS A 13 -2.12 -6.09 -6.36
C HIS A 13 -1.53 -5.49 -5.09
N LYS A 14 -2.25 -4.48 -4.58
CA LYS A 14 -1.97 -3.87 -3.29
C LYS A 14 -3.14 -4.09 -2.36
N HIS A 15 -2.82 -4.18 -1.08
CA HIS A 15 -3.80 -4.20 0.00
C HIS A 15 -3.56 -2.99 0.88
N ILE A 16 -4.60 -2.19 1.07
CA ILE A 16 -4.63 -1.08 2.02
C ILE A 16 -5.79 -1.36 2.97
N ASP A 17 -5.44 -1.77 4.18
CA ASP A 17 -6.39 -2.29 5.17
C ASP A 17 -7.16 -3.49 4.59
N ASP A 18 -8.49 -3.41 4.50
CA ASP A 18 -9.33 -4.48 3.96
C ASP A 18 -9.63 -4.31 2.45
N ILE A 19 -9.03 -3.31 1.80
CA ILE A 19 -9.26 -2.99 0.39
C ILE A 19 -8.14 -3.57 -0.47
N GLU A 20 -8.52 -4.47 -1.37
CA GLU A 20 -7.66 -5.04 -2.42
C GLU A 20 -7.84 -4.25 -3.72
N THR A 21 -6.75 -3.85 -4.37
CA THR A 21 -6.79 -3.12 -5.66
C THR A 21 -5.69 -3.62 -6.60
N PRO A 22 -5.99 -3.88 -7.88
CA PRO A 22 -4.97 -4.28 -8.86
C PRO A 22 -3.93 -3.18 -9.05
N VAL A 23 -2.68 -3.58 -9.27
CA VAL A 23 -1.56 -2.69 -9.59
C VAL A 23 -1.08 -2.99 -11.00
N THR A 24 -0.98 -1.96 -11.83
CA THR A 24 -0.35 -2.09 -13.15
C THR A 24 1.12 -1.73 -13.03
N PHE A 25 2.00 -2.70 -13.30
CA PHE A 25 3.43 -2.42 -13.39
C PHE A 25 3.74 -1.58 -14.62
N VAL A 26 4.33 -0.40 -14.41
CA VAL A 26 4.83 0.49 -15.47
C VAL A 26 6.35 0.41 -15.53
N ASP A 27 7.00 0.80 -14.43
CA ASP A 27 8.44 0.67 -14.20
C ASP A 27 8.73 0.67 -12.69
N LEU A 28 9.98 0.42 -12.32
CA LEU A 28 10.40 0.38 -10.92
C LEU A 28 10.25 1.74 -10.23
N ALA A 29 10.56 2.84 -10.91
CA ALA A 29 10.52 4.18 -10.30
C ALA A 29 9.09 4.57 -9.90
N THR A 30 8.13 4.26 -10.77
CA THR A 30 6.69 4.44 -10.54
C THR A 30 6.22 3.58 -9.38
N LEU A 31 6.63 2.30 -9.35
CA LEU A 31 6.27 1.38 -8.26
C LEU A 31 6.74 1.90 -6.89
N PHE A 32 7.99 2.37 -6.81
CA PHE A 32 8.51 2.96 -5.57
C PHE A 32 7.77 4.24 -5.18
N ALA A 33 7.53 5.15 -6.12
CA ALA A 33 6.82 6.39 -5.86
C ALA A 33 5.39 6.14 -5.35
N ASP A 34 4.67 5.22 -5.98
CA ASP A 34 3.32 4.83 -5.58
C ASP A 34 3.31 4.20 -4.18
N PHE A 35 4.24 3.28 -3.91
CA PHE A 35 4.37 2.64 -2.60
C PHE A 35 4.62 3.65 -1.48
N HIS A 36 5.54 4.59 -1.69
CA HIS A 36 5.84 5.64 -0.72
C HIS A 36 4.64 6.55 -0.45
N ARG A 37 3.91 6.96 -1.50
CA ARG A 37 2.69 7.76 -1.37
C ARG A 37 1.63 7.05 -0.55
N ASP A 38 1.45 5.75 -0.77
CA ASP A 38 0.45 4.96 -0.04
C ASP A 38 0.86 4.77 1.43
N ILE A 39 2.16 4.59 1.74
CA ILE A 39 2.67 4.60 3.12
C ILE A 39 2.37 5.91 3.82
N GLU A 40 2.67 7.05 3.19
CA GLU A 40 2.43 8.37 3.79
C GLU A 40 0.95 8.60 4.06
N THR A 41 0.10 8.22 3.11
CA THR A 41 -1.35 8.31 3.25
C THR A 41 -1.84 7.44 4.40
N TRP A 42 -1.39 6.18 4.45
CA TRP A 42 -1.75 5.24 5.51
C TRP A 42 -1.30 5.75 6.88
N ARG A 43 -0.06 6.26 7.01
CA ARG A 43 0.46 6.85 8.26
C ARG A 43 -0.33 8.06 8.71
N ARG A 44 -0.76 8.95 7.82
CA ARG A 44 -1.61 10.09 8.18
C ARG A 44 -2.97 9.65 8.70
N ALA A 45 -3.55 8.62 8.10
CA ALA A 45 -4.83 8.06 8.53
C ALA A 45 -4.74 7.32 9.88
N HIS A 46 -3.60 6.71 10.19
CA HIS A 46 -3.42 5.86 11.39
C HIS A 46 -2.54 6.47 12.49
N GLY A 47 -1.93 7.64 12.24
CA GLY A 47 -1.00 8.33 13.14
C GLY A 47 -1.63 9.07 14.32
N HIS A 48 -2.94 8.90 14.54
CA HIS A 48 -3.68 9.40 15.70
C HIS A 48 -4.07 8.28 16.68
N THR A 49 -3.22 7.26 16.81
CA THR A 49 -3.26 6.38 17.98
C THR A 49 -2.40 7.03 19.06
N ASP A 50 -3.10 7.68 19.98
CA ASP A 50 -2.61 8.23 21.25
C ASP A 50 -1.69 7.22 21.97
N ASP A 51 -0.40 7.57 22.05
CA ASP A 51 0.55 6.90 22.94
C ASP A 51 0.45 7.56 24.32
N SER A 52 -0.63 7.24 25.03
CA SER A 52 -0.68 7.39 26.48
C SER A 52 -0.24 6.07 27.11
N ARG A 53 1.07 5.97 27.35
CA ARG A 53 1.68 5.05 28.31
C ARG A 53 2.48 5.82 29.35
#